data_AF-A0A7W7SPC4-F1
#
_entry.id   AF-A0A7W7SPC4-F1
#
_cell.length_a   1.000
_cell.length_b   1.000
_cell.length_c   1.000
_cell.angle_alpha   90.00
_cell.angle_beta   90.00
_cell.angle_gamma   90.00
#
_symmetry.space_group_name_H-M   'P 1'
#
loop_
_entity.id
_entity.type
_entity.pdbx_description
1 polymer ?
#
loop_
_entity_poly.entity_id
_entity_poly.type
_entity_poly.pdbx_seq_one_letter_code
_entity_poly.pdbx_strand_id
1 'polypeptide(L)'
;MDLLDHLAEPASDLLARVDRTLTLGGVPAGHPIAPLLRRLRALPGAAAGAIIALQPAPLAAAGQMLRELTRVYDQPQAALAATGTWQGSAADAFDIQRAALAEHLTGGTESLLGRLTATADHADALVEWATRSRAELASTLVAALGSAEAVTLVTGVGAEDSAPGDPGAVRAAAAVGARTLSTVADAYEQAETLLHRWPPRLSELILRPSVEGATGFDQTTRIGS
;
A
#
# COMPACT_ATOMS: atom_id res chain seq x y z
N MET A 1 13.39 4.32 -12.11
CA MET A 1 13.98 2.98 -12.20
C MET A 1 14.85 2.77 -10.99
N ASP A 2 14.63 1.69 -10.25
CA ASP A 2 15.46 1.27 -9.12
C ASP A 2 16.30 0.02 -9.46
N LEU A 3 17.08 -0.48 -8.50
CA LEU A 3 17.93 -1.65 -8.70
C LEU A 3 17.13 -2.90 -9.11
N LEU A 4 15.89 -3.05 -8.61
CA LEU A 4 15.06 -4.20 -8.94
C LEU A 4 14.62 -4.16 -10.41
N ASP A 5 14.38 -2.98 -10.96
CA ASP A 5 14.06 -2.81 -12.39
C ASP A 5 15.21 -3.28 -13.29
N HIS A 6 16.46 -3.04 -12.89
CA HIS A 6 17.64 -3.53 -13.62
C HIS A 6 17.85 -5.04 -13.50
N LEU A 7 17.38 -5.64 -12.40
CA LEU A 7 17.51 -7.07 -12.13
C LEU A 7 16.32 -7.91 -12.63
N ALA A 8 15.22 -7.26 -13.03
CA ALA A 8 13.96 -7.92 -13.29
C ALA A 8 14.09 -9.05 -14.34
N GLU A 9 14.79 -8.80 -15.44
CA GLU A 9 15.00 -9.79 -16.50
C GLU A 9 15.85 -11.00 -16.03
N PRO A 10 17.11 -10.83 -15.57
CA PRO A 10 17.93 -11.97 -15.14
C PRO A 10 17.34 -12.71 -13.94
N ALA A 11 16.69 -12.00 -13.01
CA ALA A 11 16.01 -12.63 -11.89
C ALA A 11 14.79 -13.45 -12.34
N SER A 12 14.03 -12.96 -13.32
CA SER A 12 12.87 -13.70 -13.86
C SER A 12 13.28 -14.99 -14.56
N ASP A 13 14.39 -15.00 -15.33
CA ASP A 13 14.89 -16.25 -15.94
C ASP A 13 15.30 -17.27 -14.87
N LEU A 14 16.05 -16.83 -13.85
CA LEU A 14 16.46 -17.70 -12.76
C LEU A 14 15.23 -18.27 -12.02
N LEU A 15 14.27 -17.42 -11.67
CA LEU A 15 13.07 -17.86 -10.94
C LEU A 15 12.16 -18.74 -11.79
N ALA A 16 12.07 -18.53 -13.10
CA ALA A 16 11.35 -19.42 -14.00
C ALA A 16 11.98 -20.83 -14.03
N ARG A 17 13.32 -20.92 -13.96
CA ARG A 17 14.03 -22.20 -13.82
C ARG A 17 13.75 -22.84 -12.45
N VAL A 18 13.79 -22.07 -11.38
CA VAL A 18 13.44 -22.54 -10.02
C VAL A 18 12.03 -23.14 -10.01
N ASP A 19 11.05 -22.39 -10.52
CA ASP A 19 9.64 -22.80 -10.57
C ASP A 19 9.47 -24.08 -11.39
N ARG A 20 10.10 -24.16 -12.56
CA ARG A 20 10.09 -25.36 -13.41
C ARG A 20 10.70 -26.56 -12.68
N THR A 21 11.87 -26.41 -12.06
CA THR A 21 12.56 -27.50 -11.36
C THR A 21 11.76 -27.99 -10.16
N LEU A 22 11.16 -27.10 -9.37
CA LEU A 22 10.29 -27.49 -8.25
C LEU A 22 8.99 -28.15 -8.72
N THR A 23 8.45 -27.73 -9.85
CA THR A 23 7.24 -28.33 -10.42
C THR A 23 7.50 -29.75 -10.93
N LEU A 24 8.66 -30.00 -11.55
CA LEU A 24 9.02 -31.31 -12.10
C LEU A 24 9.58 -32.27 -11.04
N GLY A 25 10.47 -31.80 -10.16
CA GLY A 25 11.16 -32.61 -9.18
C GLY A 25 10.52 -32.62 -7.79
N GLY A 26 9.50 -31.80 -7.56
CA GLY A 26 8.85 -31.66 -6.26
C GLY A 26 9.67 -30.88 -5.25
N VAL A 27 9.15 -30.80 -4.01
CA VAL A 27 9.83 -30.14 -2.90
C VAL A 27 10.67 -31.17 -2.13
N PRO A 28 11.96 -30.93 -1.86
CA PRO A 28 12.76 -31.85 -1.07
C PRO A 28 12.18 -32.07 0.33
N ALA A 29 12.21 -33.32 0.80
CA ALA A 29 11.71 -33.68 2.12
C ALA A 29 12.40 -32.87 3.23
N GLY A 30 11.61 -32.28 4.14
CA GLY A 30 12.10 -31.49 5.26
C GLY A 30 12.65 -30.10 4.89
N HIS A 31 12.59 -29.67 3.63
CA HIS A 31 13.12 -28.37 3.22
C HIS A 31 12.24 -27.20 3.74
N PRO A 32 12.83 -26.08 4.21
CA PRO A 32 12.09 -24.93 4.73
C PRO A 32 11.20 -24.22 3.70
N ILE A 33 11.33 -24.53 2.41
CA ILE A 33 10.46 -23.98 1.35
C ILE A 33 9.01 -24.50 1.44
N ALA A 34 8.80 -25.71 1.96
CA ALA A 34 7.48 -26.34 2.03
C ALA A 34 6.45 -25.54 2.84
N PRO A 35 6.74 -25.05 4.07
CA PRO A 35 5.81 -24.18 4.78
C PRO A 35 5.59 -22.83 4.06
N LEU A 36 6.61 -22.26 3.42
CA LEU A 36 6.49 -20.99 2.69
C LEU A 36 5.55 -21.11 1.48
N LEU A 37 5.67 -22.17 0.69
CA LEU A 37 4.78 -22.46 -0.44
C LEU A 37 3.33 -22.64 0.01
N ARG A 38 3.10 -23.34 1.13
CA ARG A 38 1.74 -23.52 1.68
C ARG A 38 1.15 -22.21 2.21
N ARG A 39 1.99 -21.37 2.82
CA ARG A 39 1.59 -20.08 3.39
C ARG A 39 1.24 -19.07 2.31
N LEU A 40 2.14 -18.86 1.35
CA LEU A 40 1.99 -17.88 0.29
C LEU A 40 1.12 -18.38 -0.87
N ARG A 41 0.95 -19.71 -1.01
CA ARG A 41 0.20 -20.36 -2.09
C ARG A 41 0.64 -19.92 -3.49
N ALA A 42 1.91 -19.57 -3.63
CA ALA A 42 2.51 -19.08 -4.86
C ALA A 42 3.90 -19.68 -5.01
N LEU A 43 4.32 -19.89 -6.26
CA LEU A 43 5.69 -20.25 -6.59
C LEU A 43 6.63 -19.03 -6.42
N PRO A 44 7.94 -19.26 -6.18
CA PRO A 44 8.92 -18.19 -6.03
C PRO A 44 8.86 -17.11 -7.12
N GLY A 45 8.76 -17.50 -8.40
CA GLY A 45 8.67 -16.55 -9.52
C GLY A 45 7.42 -15.69 -9.47
N ALA A 46 6.25 -16.30 -9.26
CA ALA A 46 4.99 -15.57 -9.13
C ALA A 46 4.98 -14.62 -7.92
N ALA A 47 5.50 -15.08 -6.78
CA ALA A 47 5.55 -14.30 -5.55
C ALA A 47 6.49 -13.09 -5.68
N ALA A 48 7.69 -13.27 -6.24
CA ALA A 48 8.61 -12.18 -6.52
C ALA A 48 8.04 -11.20 -7.56
N GLY A 49 7.37 -11.72 -8.60
CA GLY A 49 6.70 -10.93 -9.62
C GLY A 49 5.69 -9.94 -9.04
N ALA A 50 4.95 -10.33 -7.99
CA ALA A 50 4.02 -9.44 -7.31
C ALA A 50 4.71 -8.23 -6.65
N ILE A 51 5.88 -8.42 -6.04
CA ILE A 51 6.67 -7.33 -5.45
C ILE A 51 7.34 -6.48 -6.54
N ILE A 52 7.84 -7.09 -7.61
CA ILE A 52 8.41 -6.38 -8.79
C ILE A 52 7.35 -5.49 -9.46
N ALA A 53 6.09 -5.93 -9.46
CA ALA A 53 4.99 -5.16 -10.03
C ALA A 53 4.57 -3.95 -9.18
N LEU A 54 5.04 -3.82 -7.93
CA LEU A 54 4.75 -2.66 -7.10
C LEU A 54 5.28 -1.37 -7.75
N GLN A 55 4.42 -0.35 -7.83
CA GLN A 55 4.74 0.96 -8.38
C GLN A 55 4.57 2.04 -7.29
N PRO A 56 5.65 2.38 -6.54
CA PRO A 56 5.56 3.39 -5.47
C PRO A 56 5.28 4.80 -5.99
N ALA A 57 5.76 5.14 -7.20
CA ALA A 57 5.70 6.51 -7.71
C ALA A 57 4.27 7.04 -7.93
N PRO A 58 3.33 6.31 -8.55
CA PRO A 58 1.92 6.73 -8.63
C PRO A 58 1.26 6.95 -7.26
N LEU A 59 1.58 6.11 -6.26
CA LEU A 59 1.07 6.27 -4.90
C LEU A 59 1.61 7.53 -4.23
N ALA A 60 2.90 7.82 -4.41
CA ALA A 60 3.52 9.04 -3.90
C ALA A 60 2.89 10.30 -4.52
N ALA A 61 2.63 10.28 -5.84
CA ALA A 61 1.96 11.37 -6.53
C ALA A 61 0.53 11.59 -5.98
N ALA A 62 -0.22 10.52 -5.75
CA ALA A 62 -1.56 10.60 -5.14
C ALA A 62 -1.50 11.18 -3.72
N GLY A 63 -0.56 10.73 -2.88
CA GLY A 63 -0.33 11.28 -1.54
C GLY A 63 -0.01 12.78 -1.58
N GLN A 64 0.84 13.22 -2.50
CA GLN A 64 1.15 14.63 -2.69
C GLN A 64 -0.09 15.45 -3.08
N MET A 65 -0.90 14.97 -4.04
CA MET A 65 -2.13 15.65 -4.45
C MET A 65 -3.11 15.81 -3.28
N LEU A 66 -3.24 14.81 -2.42
CA LEU A 66 -4.09 14.90 -1.21
C LEU A 66 -3.56 15.94 -0.22
N ARG A 67 -2.24 16.05 -0.05
CA ARG A 67 -1.63 17.10 0.80
C ARG A 67 -1.84 18.49 0.23
N GLU A 68 -1.79 18.65 -1.10
CA GLU A 68 -2.10 19.91 -1.76
C GLU A 68 -3.56 20.31 -1.56
N LEU A 69 -4.50 19.37 -1.72
CA LEU A 69 -5.93 19.59 -1.40
C LEU A 69 -6.14 19.99 0.05
N THR A 70 -5.47 19.32 0.99
CA THR A 70 -5.51 19.63 2.42
C THR A 70 -5.15 21.10 2.67
N ARG A 71 -4.08 21.62 2.04
CA ARG A 71 -3.69 23.03 2.16
C ARG A 71 -4.73 24.01 1.59
N VAL A 72 -5.44 23.62 0.52
CA VAL A 72 -6.51 24.45 -0.06
C VAL A 72 -7.71 24.54 0.90
N TYR A 73 -8.09 23.43 1.54
CA TYR A 73 -9.21 23.40 2.50
C TYR A 73 -8.90 24.05 3.85
N ASP A 74 -7.62 24.28 4.18
CA ASP A 74 -7.20 25.02 5.37
C ASP A 74 -7.47 26.55 5.24
N GLN A 75 -7.46 27.09 4.02
CA GLN A 75 -7.65 28.52 3.75
C GLN A 75 -9.05 29.10 4.06
N PRO A 76 -10.19 28.41 3.79
CA PRO A 76 -11.53 28.95 4.07
C PRO A 76 -11.91 29.02 5.56
N GLN A 77 -11.10 28.53 6.50
CA GLN A 77 -11.44 28.60 7.93
C GLN A 77 -11.65 30.04 8.40
N ALA A 78 -10.83 30.98 7.94
CA ALA A 78 -10.98 32.40 8.28
C ALA A 78 -12.26 33.01 7.69
N ALA A 79 -12.63 32.62 6.47
CA ALA A 79 -13.86 33.08 5.82
C ALA A 79 -15.11 32.51 6.50
N LEU A 80 -15.06 31.24 6.92
CA LEU A 80 -16.16 30.59 7.65
C LEU A 80 -16.27 31.08 9.09
N ALA A 81 -15.19 31.60 9.69
CA ALA A 81 -15.22 32.18 11.03
C ALA A 81 -15.67 33.66 11.06
N ALA A 82 -15.65 34.38 9.93
CA ALA A 82 -15.98 35.80 9.89
C ALA A 82 -17.46 36.09 10.21
N THR A 83 -17.74 36.75 11.34
CA THR A 83 -19.10 37.14 11.72
C THR A 83 -19.55 38.39 10.95
N GLY A 84 -20.75 38.34 10.38
CA GLY A 84 -21.35 39.47 9.65
C GLY A 84 -22.07 40.47 10.55
N THR A 85 -22.50 41.60 9.97
CA THR A 85 -23.36 42.59 10.64
C THR A 85 -24.85 42.26 10.57
N TRP A 86 -25.21 41.19 9.87
CA TRP A 86 -26.59 40.70 9.70
C TRP A 86 -27.13 40.11 11.01
N GLN A 87 -28.35 40.48 11.39
CA GLN A 87 -28.99 40.08 12.66
C GLN A 87 -30.44 39.60 12.45
N GLY A 88 -30.92 38.83 13.41
CA GLY A 88 -32.27 38.26 13.45
C GLY A 88 -32.25 36.73 13.34
N SER A 89 -33.40 36.08 13.49
CA SER A 89 -33.51 34.62 13.50
C SER A 89 -32.93 33.92 12.26
N ALA A 90 -33.02 34.57 11.10
CA ALA A 90 -32.41 34.07 9.87
C ALA A 90 -30.86 34.13 9.90
N ALA A 91 -30.28 35.15 10.55
CA ALA A 91 -28.84 35.24 10.78
C ALA A 91 -28.38 34.15 11.75
N ASP A 92 -29.13 33.92 12.83
CA ASP A 92 -28.85 32.85 13.80
C ASP A 92 -28.86 31.46 13.13
N ALA A 93 -29.87 31.19 12.29
CA ALA A 93 -29.97 29.93 11.54
C ALA A 93 -28.80 29.76 10.56
N PHE A 94 -28.37 30.83 9.89
CA PHE A 94 -27.21 30.82 9.01
C PHE A 94 -25.92 30.54 9.79
N ASP A 95 -25.73 31.15 10.96
CA ASP A 95 -24.55 30.93 11.80
C ASP A 95 -24.46 29.48 12.31
N ILE A 96 -25.59 28.85 12.65
CA ILE A 96 -25.63 27.43 13.00
C ILE A 96 -25.16 26.55 11.83
N GLN A 97 -25.65 26.80 10.61
CA GLN A 97 -25.23 26.03 9.42
C GLN A 97 -23.76 26.28 9.07
N ARG A 98 -23.31 27.53 9.19
CA ARG A 98 -21.91 27.91 8.97
C ARG A 98 -20.97 27.21 9.95
N ALA A 99 -21.33 27.16 11.24
CA ALA A 99 -20.56 26.46 12.27
C ALA A 99 -20.52 24.95 12.02
N ALA A 100 -21.66 24.33 11.67
CA ALA A 100 -21.71 22.90 11.33
C ALA A 100 -20.84 22.56 10.10
N LEU A 101 -20.83 23.43 9.08
CA LEU A 101 -19.96 23.28 7.92
C LEU A 101 -18.48 23.42 8.29
N ALA A 102 -18.12 24.42 9.11
CA ALA A 102 -16.75 24.60 9.57
C ALA A 102 -16.24 23.36 10.32
N GLU A 103 -17.05 22.83 11.24
CA GLU A 103 -16.73 21.60 11.97
C GLU A 103 -16.57 20.39 11.05
N HIS A 104 -17.46 20.24 10.06
CA HIS A 104 -17.34 19.15 9.08
C HIS A 104 -16.05 19.24 8.24
N LEU A 105 -15.62 20.46 7.89
CA LEU A 105 -14.43 20.67 7.08
C LEU A 105 -13.14 20.51 7.88
N THR A 106 -13.05 21.09 9.08
CA THR A 106 -11.78 21.22 9.82
C THR A 106 -11.80 20.77 11.29
N GLY A 107 -12.92 20.24 11.80
CA GLY A 107 -13.16 19.82 13.19
C GLY A 107 -12.35 18.60 13.69
N GLY A 108 -11.10 18.44 13.26
CA GLY A 108 -10.19 17.40 13.76
C GLY A 108 -10.16 16.14 12.91
N THR A 109 -9.86 14.99 13.51
CA THR A 109 -9.55 13.74 12.77
C THR A 109 -10.73 13.16 12.02
N GLU A 110 -11.95 13.43 12.49
CA GLU A 110 -13.20 13.01 11.85
C GLU A 110 -13.72 14.02 10.83
N SER A 111 -13.03 15.14 10.61
CA SER A 111 -13.37 16.11 9.57
C SER A 111 -12.90 15.65 8.19
N LEU A 112 -13.40 16.30 7.13
CA LEU A 112 -12.90 16.08 5.78
C LEU A 112 -11.37 16.27 5.69
N LEU A 113 -10.85 17.33 6.30
CA LEU A 113 -9.41 17.61 6.34
C LEU A 113 -8.63 16.53 7.09
N GLY A 114 -9.18 16.07 8.23
CA GLY A 114 -8.63 14.97 9.01
C GLY A 114 -8.51 13.68 8.19
N ARG A 115 -9.51 13.38 7.36
CA ARG A 115 -9.51 12.18 6.50
C ARG A 115 -8.64 12.30 5.27
N LEU A 116 -8.59 13.46 4.63
CA LEU A 116 -7.62 13.72 3.55
C LEU A 116 -6.19 13.55 4.06
N THR A 117 -5.91 14.07 5.26
CA THR A 117 -4.62 13.89 5.93
C THR A 117 -4.34 12.42 6.24
N ALA A 118 -5.29 11.70 6.84
CA ALA A 118 -5.13 10.27 7.13
C ALA A 118 -4.94 9.42 5.86
N THR A 119 -5.61 9.77 4.76
CA THR A 119 -5.45 9.09 3.47
C THR A 119 -4.08 9.37 2.84
N ALA A 120 -3.59 10.61 2.94
CA ALA A 120 -2.24 10.96 2.51
C ALA A 120 -1.17 10.23 3.32
N ASP A 121 -1.31 10.17 4.65
CA ASP A 121 -0.39 9.44 5.53
C ASP A 121 -0.43 7.92 5.26
N HIS A 122 -1.61 7.38 4.90
CA HIS A 122 -1.74 5.99 4.46
C HIS A 122 -1.00 5.73 3.15
N ALA A 123 -1.14 6.62 2.16
CA ALA A 123 -0.42 6.54 0.90
C ALA A 123 1.10 6.55 1.12
N ASP A 124 1.60 7.43 1.99
CA ASP A 124 3.03 7.49 2.32
C ASP A 124 3.53 6.21 2.98
N ALA A 125 2.73 5.63 3.90
CA ALA A 125 3.07 4.35 4.52
C ALA A 125 3.14 3.20 3.49
N LEU A 126 2.24 3.19 2.50
CA LEU A 126 2.27 2.22 1.39
C LEU A 126 3.50 2.42 0.48
N VAL A 127 3.87 3.68 0.20
CA VAL A 127 5.07 4.02 -0.59
C VAL A 127 6.33 3.53 0.13
N GLU A 128 6.45 3.79 1.43
CA GLU A 128 7.58 3.34 2.25
C GLU A 128 7.68 1.80 2.26
N TRP A 129 6.57 1.12 2.53
CA TRP A 129 6.51 -0.34 2.51
C TRP A 129 6.90 -0.92 1.14
N ALA A 130 6.35 -0.40 0.05
CA ALA A 130 6.62 -0.90 -1.30
C ALA A 130 8.09 -0.68 -1.68
N THR A 131 8.65 0.50 -1.37
CA THR A 131 10.05 0.84 -1.66
C THR A 131 11.00 -0.09 -0.90
N ARG A 132 10.76 -0.31 0.39
CA ARG A 132 11.58 -1.20 1.23
C ARG A 132 11.47 -2.66 0.80
N SER A 133 10.26 -3.15 0.54
CA SER A 133 10.03 -4.52 0.06
C SER A 133 10.76 -4.79 -1.26
N ARG A 134 10.73 -3.83 -2.20
CA ARG A 134 11.47 -3.93 -3.46
C ARG A 134 12.98 -3.96 -3.24
N ALA A 135 13.51 -3.13 -2.34
CA ALA A 135 14.94 -3.10 -2.04
C ALA A 135 15.44 -4.41 -1.38
N GLU A 136 14.67 -4.96 -0.43
CA GLU A 136 14.98 -6.24 0.23
C GLU A 136 14.94 -7.41 -0.75
N LEU A 137 13.93 -7.43 -1.64
CA LEU A 137 13.88 -8.43 -2.71
C LEU A 137 15.04 -8.28 -3.68
N ALA A 138 15.40 -7.06 -4.09
CA ALA A 138 16.54 -6.82 -4.97
C ALA A 138 17.84 -7.37 -4.35
N SER A 139 18.08 -7.08 -3.07
CA SER A 139 19.25 -7.61 -2.34
C SER A 139 19.26 -9.14 -2.32
N THR A 140 18.11 -9.76 -2.04
CA THR A 140 17.94 -11.22 -2.05
C THR A 140 18.24 -11.81 -3.42
N LEU A 141 17.77 -11.18 -4.50
CA LEU A 141 17.96 -11.65 -5.87
C LEU A 141 19.40 -11.48 -6.35
N VAL A 142 20.08 -10.40 -5.98
CA VAL A 142 21.53 -10.24 -6.23
C VAL A 142 22.31 -11.38 -5.60
N ALA A 143 22.04 -11.67 -4.32
CA ALA A 143 22.70 -12.76 -3.61
C ALA A 143 22.38 -14.13 -4.25
N ALA A 144 21.14 -14.34 -4.69
CA ALA A 144 20.74 -15.57 -5.39
C ALA A 144 21.44 -15.72 -6.74
N LEU A 145 21.48 -14.67 -7.57
CA LEU A 145 22.12 -14.67 -8.88
C LEU A 145 23.63 -14.98 -8.79
N GLY A 146 24.29 -14.51 -7.73
CA GLY A 146 25.71 -14.79 -7.46
C GLY A 146 25.99 -16.12 -6.77
N SER A 147 24.98 -16.96 -6.52
CA SER A 147 25.12 -18.18 -5.71
C SER A 147 25.52 -19.41 -6.52
N ALA A 148 26.16 -20.39 -5.85
CA ALA A 148 26.45 -21.69 -6.45
C ALA A 148 25.18 -22.46 -6.84
N GLU A 149 24.06 -22.22 -6.15
CA GLU A 149 22.76 -22.80 -6.53
C GLU A 149 22.27 -22.26 -7.87
N ALA A 150 22.43 -20.96 -8.13
CA ALA A 150 22.09 -20.39 -9.44
C ALA A 150 22.97 -20.98 -10.55
N VAL A 151 24.27 -21.14 -10.31
CA VAL A 151 25.16 -21.82 -11.26
C VAL A 151 24.68 -23.25 -11.53
N THR A 152 24.35 -24.02 -10.48
CA THR A 152 23.83 -25.39 -10.60
C THR A 152 22.56 -25.45 -11.45
N LEU A 153 21.65 -24.49 -11.29
CA LEU A 153 20.40 -24.42 -12.07
C LEU A 153 20.62 -24.00 -13.52
N VAL A 154 21.62 -23.15 -13.79
CA VAL A 154 21.94 -22.72 -15.16
C VAL A 154 22.69 -23.80 -15.91
N THR A 155 23.65 -24.49 -15.28
CA THR A 155 24.48 -25.52 -15.92
C THR A 155 23.81 -26.89 -15.96
N GLY A 156 22.99 -27.23 -14.97
CA GLY A 156 22.35 -28.54 -14.86
C GLY A 156 21.20 -28.80 -15.84
N VAL A 157 20.55 -27.74 -16.35
CA VAL A 157 19.35 -27.82 -17.22
C VAL A 157 19.68 -28.05 -18.71
N GLY A 158 20.97 -28.15 -19.08
CA GLY A 158 21.41 -28.28 -20.47
C GLY A 158 22.28 -29.50 -20.80
N ALA A 159 22.58 -30.38 -19.84
CA ALA A 159 23.25 -31.64 -20.17
C ALA A 159 22.20 -32.61 -20.73
N GLU A 160 22.40 -33.11 -21.93
CA GLU A 160 21.48 -34.05 -22.62
C GLU A 160 21.23 -35.35 -21.81
N ASP A 161 21.99 -35.57 -20.73
CA ASP A 161 21.88 -36.69 -19.78
C ASP A 161 21.23 -36.34 -18.41
N SER A 162 20.85 -35.07 -18.17
CA SER A 162 20.20 -34.69 -16.91
C SER A 162 18.76 -35.17 -16.86
N ALA A 163 18.51 -36.31 -16.21
CA ALA A 163 17.18 -36.82 -15.97
C ALA A 163 16.29 -35.77 -15.26
N PRO A 164 15.01 -35.64 -15.62
CA PRO A 164 14.07 -34.81 -14.88
C PRO A 164 14.06 -35.24 -13.41
N GLY A 165 14.42 -34.32 -12.51
CA GLY A 165 14.47 -34.58 -11.08
C GLY A 165 15.87 -34.88 -10.50
N ASP A 166 16.95 -34.39 -11.11
CA ASP A 166 18.27 -34.38 -10.45
C ASP A 166 18.14 -33.83 -9.01
N PRO A 167 18.44 -34.63 -7.97
CA PRO A 167 18.30 -34.20 -6.59
C PRO A 167 19.14 -32.96 -6.25
N GLY A 168 20.26 -32.75 -6.95
CA GLY A 168 21.12 -31.57 -6.81
C GLY A 168 20.41 -30.30 -7.27
N ALA A 169 19.89 -30.30 -8.51
CA ALA A 169 19.12 -29.20 -9.08
C ALA A 169 17.85 -28.91 -8.26
N VAL A 170 17.12 -29.94 -7.79
CA VAL A 170 15.90 -29.75 -6.98
C VAL A 170 16.23 -29.10 -5.64
N ARG A 171 17.34 -29.50 -4.99
CA ARG A 171 17.80 -28.86 -3.75
C ARG A 171 18.26 -27.42 -3.99
N ALA A 172 18.97 -27.15 -5.08
CA ALA A 172 19.40 -25.81 -5.46
C ALA A 172 18.19 -24.88 -5.71
N ALA A 173 17.19 -25.36 -6.46
CA ALA A 173 15.93 -24.64 -6.69
C ALA A 173 15.21 -24.35 -5.36
N ALA A 174 15.13 -25.35 -4.49
CA ALA A 174 14.50 -25.20 -3.18
C ALA A 174 15.21 -24.16 -2.30
N ALA A 175 16.55 -24.10 -2.33
CA ALA A 175 17.33 -23.14 -1.57
C ALA A 175 17.12 -21.70 -2.07
N VAL A 176 17.19 -21.46 -3.38
CA VAL A 176 16.90 -20.15 -3.99
C VAL A 176 15.45 -19.75 -3.69
N GLY A 177 14.51 -20.65 -3.97
CA GLY A 177 13.08 -20.41 -3.74
C GLY A 177 12.75 -20.13 -2.28
N ALA A 178 13.40 -20.79 -1.31
CA ALA A 178 13.20 -20.52 0.11
C ALA A 178 13.65 -19.11 0.50
N ARG A 179 14.82 -18.66 0.02
CA ARG A 179 15.32 -17.30 0.28
C ARG A 179 14.35 -16.26 -0.27
N THR A 180 13.94 -16.41 -1.53
CA THR A 180 12.99 -15.49 -2.18
C THR A 180 11.64 -15.47 -1.48
N LEU A 181 11.04 -16.65 -1.18
CA LEU A 181 9.74 -16.72 -0.53
C LEU A 181 9.77 -16.24 0.93
N SER A 182 10.90 -16.36 1.63
CA SER A 182 11.04 -15.79 2.97
C SER A 182 10.94 -14.27 2.92
N THR A 183 11.70 -13.62 2.03
CA THR A 183 11.65 -12.16 1.84
C THR A 183 10.24 -11.69 1.46
N VAL A 184 9.55 -12.42 0.58
CA VAL A 184 8.16 -12.09 0.21
C VAL A 184 7.19 -12.31 1.38
N ALA A 185 7.40 -13.34 2.20
CA ALA A 185 6.58 -13.58 3.39
C ALA A 185 6.73 -12.45 4.42
N ASP A 186 7.95 -11.96 4.62
CA ASP A 186 8.21 -10.83 5.51
C ASP A 186 7.54 -9.56 5.00
N ALA A 187 7.64 -9.28 3.69
CA ALA A 187 6.94 -8.15 3.07
C ALA A 187 5.41 -8.27 3.20
N TYR A 188 4.86 -9.48 3.08
CA TYR A 188 3.43 -9.75 3.25
C TYR A 188 2.95 -9.53 4.68
N GLU A 189 3.70 -9.99 5.69
CA GLU A 189 3.37 -9.74 7.11
C GLU A 189 3.34 -8.24 7.45
N GLN A 190 4.29 -7.49 6.90
CA GLN A 190 4.33 -6.05 7.07
C GLN A 190 3.14 -5.36 6.41
N ALA A 191 2.73 -5.83 5.22
CA ALA A 191 1.54 -5.34 4.53
C ALA A 191 0.27 -5.60 5.35
N GLU A 192 0.11 -6.81 5.90
CA GLU A 192 -1.00 -7.15 6.78
C GLU A 192 -1.04 -6.24 8.02
N THR A 193 0.11 -6.03 8.67
CA THR A 193 0.23 -5.11 9.82
C THR A 193 -0.18 -3.69 9.44
N LEU A 194 0.23 -3.22 8.26
CA LEU A 194 -0.16 -1.91 7.74
C LEU A 194 -1.68 -1.87 7.51
N LEU A 195 -2.26 -2.85 6.83
CA LEU A 195 -3.70 -2.89 6.53
C LEU A 195 -4.57 -2.94 7.79
N HIS A 196 -4.13 -3.58 8.87
CA HIS A 196 -4.89 -3.62 10.13
C HIS A 196 -4.86 -2.28 10.89
N ARG A 197 -3.89 -1.40 10.62
CA ARG A 197 -3.72 -0.13 11.34
C ARG A 197 -4.67 0.98 10.89
N TRP A 198 -5.12 0.96 9.63
CA TRP A 198 -5.84 2.08 8.99
C TRP A 198 -7.39 2.04 8.91
N PRO A 199 -8.12 0.92 9.09
CA PRO A 199 -9.59 0.87 8.88
C PRO A 199 -10.40 1.88 9.72
N PRO A 200 -10.08 2.15 11.00
CA PRO A 200 -10.80 3.16 11.78
C PRO A 200 -10.65 4.58 11.23
N ARG A 201 -9.61 4.85 10.44
CA ARG A 201 -9.25 6.19 9.94
C ARG A 201 -9.72 6.46 8.51
N LEU A 202 -10.19 5.43 7.79
CA LEU A 202 -10.57 5.48 6.37
C LEU A 202 -12.05 5.16 6.13
N SER A 203 -12.86 5.08 7.18
CA SER A 203 -14.30 4.81 7.05
C SER A 203 -15.03 5.92 6.25
N GLU A 204 -16.31 5.78 5.92
CA GLU A 204 -17.07 6.83 5.22
C GLU A 204 -17.44 8.00 6.14
N LEU A 205 -17.40 9.23 5.61
CA LEU A 205 -17.89 10.43 6.30
C LEU A 205 -19.38 10.55 6.03
N ILE A 206 -20.20 10.26 7.05
CA ILE A 206 -21.61 10.62 6.99
C ILE A 206 -21.70 12.09 7.37
N LEU A 207 -22.03 12.95 6.40
CA LEU A 207 -22.48 14.31 6.71
C LEU A 207 -23.73 14.19 7.60
N ARG A 208 -23.62 14.58 8.87
CA ARG A 208 -24.78 14.75 9.74
C ARG A 208 -25.23 16.21 9.66
N PRO A 209 -26.29 16.55 8.90
CA PRO A 209 -26.94 17.83 9.10
C PRO A 209 -27.48 17.86 10.54
N SER A 210 -27.26 18.97 11.25
CA SER A 210 -27.86 19.19 12.56
C SER A 210 -29.37 19.38 12.35
N VAL A 211 -30.14 18.30 12.46
CA VAL A 211 -31.59 18.35 12.45
C VAL A 211 -32.05 18.53 13.88
N GLU A 212 -32.04 19.77 14.37
CA GLU A 212 -32.90 20.16 15.49
C GLU A 212 -33.02 21.68 15.56
N GLY A 213 -34.23 22.18 15.27
CA GLY A 213 -34.61 23.57 15.43
C GLY A 213 -35.19 24.23 14.17
N ALA A 214 -36.29 23.69 13.63
CA ALA A 214 -37.17 24.49 12.77
C ALA A 214 -37.81 25.61 13.60
N THR A 215 -37.10 26.72 13.80
CA THR A 215 -37.66 27.94 14.39
C THR A 215 -38.39 28.71 13.30
N GLY A 216 -39.68 28.99 13.55
CA GLY A 216 -40.61 29.57 12.59
C GLY A 216 -40.13 30.88 11.96
N PHE A 217 -40.34 30.98 10.63
CA PHE A 217 -40.01 32.11 9.78
C PHE A 217 -40.94 33.31 9.98
N ASP A 218 -41.04 33.88 11.20
CA ASP A 218 -41.95 35.00 11.46
C ASP A 218 -41.30 36.18 12.20
N GLN A 219 -40.02 36.47 11.95
CA GLN A 219 -39.39 37.70 12.46
C GLN A 219 -38.57 38.44 11.40
N THR A 220 -38.70 39.77 11.45
CA THR A 220 -38.24 40.73 10.44
C THR A 220 -36.72 40.90 10.45
N THR A 221 -36.08 40.61 9.32
CA THR A 221 -34.66 40.85 9.06
C THR A 221 -34.31 42.35 9.11
N ARG A 222 -33.25 42.73 9.82
CA ARG A 222 -32.65 44.08 9.76
C ARG A 222 -31.23 44.00 9.19
N ILE A 223 -30.92 44.88 8.25
CA ILE A 223 -29.59 45.08 7.69
C ILE A 223 -29.11 46.46 8.14
N GLY A 224 -28.03 46.52 8.92
CA GLY A 224 -27.41 47.76 9.39
C GLY A 224 -26.32 48.23 8.42
N SER A 225 -26.41 49.51 8.03
CA SER A 225 -25.44 50.27 7.22
C SER A 225 -24.24 50.74 8.02
#